data_AF-R7NEX0-F1
#
_entry.id   AF-R7NEX0-F1
#
_cell.length_a   1.000
_cell.length_b   1.000
_cell.length_c   1.000
_cell.angle_alpha   90.00
_cell.angle_beta   90.00
_cell.angle_gamma   90.00
#
_symmetry.space_group_name_H-M   'P 1'
#
loop_
_entity.id
_entity.type
_entity.pdbx_description
1 polymer ?
#
loop_
_entity_poly.entity_id
_entity_poly.type
_entity_poly.pdbx_seq_one_letter_code
_entity_poly.pdbx_strand_id
1 'polypeptide(L)'
;MIYSEKLKFLREEKEITQNELANLLQIHSATYSQFEREYTIIPIKKLSILADFFHVSIDYLFDFTSIKQYTNTKKEVDLKISGKRLKTFRKENRITQKALAQFLNTTQSNIVGYEQGKFIIATPYLYMICQKYNISADYLLGKIDNSKYLK
;
A
#
# COMPACT_ATOMS: atom_id res chain seq x y z
N MET A 1 -2.72 3.70 -13.59
CA MET A 1 -1.93 4.38 -12.55
C MET A 1 -2.36 3.81 -11.20
N ILE A 2 -1.46 3.74 -10.23
CA ILE A 2 -1.69 3.14 -8.91
C ILE A 2 -2.31 4.16 -7.93
N TYR A 3 -1.79 5.39 -7.89
CA TYR A 3 -2.21 6.44 -6.93
C TYR A 3 -1.96 7.88 -7.41
N SER A 4 -1.36 8.09 -8.59
CA SER A 4 -1.02 9.43 -9.10
C SER A 4 -2.19 10.41 -9.07
N GLU A 5 -3.34 10.01 -9.61
CA GLU A 5 -4.53 10.85 -9.75
C GLU A 5 -5.08 11.26 -8.37
N LYS A 6 -5.14 10.31 -7.43
CA LYS A 6 -5.58 10.58 -6.05
C LYS A 6 -4.64 11.50 -5.30
N LEU A 7 -3.32 11.28 -5.42
CA LEU A 7 -2.34 12.14 -4.76
C LEU A 7 -2.39 13.56 -5.31
N LYS A 8 -2.50 13.72 -6.63
CA LYS A 8 -2.65 15.03 -7.26
C LYS A 8 -3.92 15.73 -6.78
N PHE A 9 -5.06 15.02 -6.80
CA PHE A 9 -6.34 15.53 -6.32
C PHE A 9 -6.26 15.99 -4.85
N LEU A 10 -5.75 15.15 -3.95
CA LEU A 10 -5.63 15.47 -2.52
C LEU A 10 -4.68 16.64 -2.26
N ARG A 11 -3.60 16.73 -3.03
CA ARG A 11 -2.64 17.84 -2.96
C ARG A 11 -3.30 19.16 -3.36
N GLU A 12 -4.07 19.15 -4.43
CA GLU A 12 -4.81 20.34 -4.91
C GLU A 12 -5.96 20.72 -3.96
N GLU A 13 -6.69 19.74 -3.41
CA GLU A 13 -7.75 19.95 -2.40
C GLU A 13 -7.23 20.67 -1.14
N LYS A 14 -5.98 20.38 -0.73
CA LYS A 14 -5.33 21.02 0.42
C LYS A 14 -4.48 22.25 0.07
N GLU A 15 -4.40 22.65 -1.20
CA GLU A 15 -3.57 23.76 -1.69
C GLU A 15 -2.07 23.60 -1.36
N ILE A 16 -1.54 22.37 -1.40
CA ILE A 16 -0.17 22.05 -1.02
C ILE A 16 0.72 21.90 -2.26
N THR A 17 1.97 22.31 -2.15
CA THR A 17 2.97 22.13 -3.22
C THR A 17 3.63 20.76 -3.18
N GLN A 18 4.17 20.31 -4.31
CA GLN A 18 5.00 19.09 -4.37
C GLN A 18 6.22 19.18 -3.45
N ASN A 19 6.76 20.38 -3.24
CA ASN A 19 7.91 20.63 -2.36
C ASN A 19 7.56 20.38 -0.89
N GLU A 20 6.37 20.78 -0.45
CA GLU A 20 5.93 20.57 0.94
C GLU A 20 5.72 19.07 1.23
N LEU A 21 5.16 18.31 0.29
CA LEU A 21 5.04 16.85 0.44
C LEU A 21 6.40 16.14 0.38
N ALA A 22 7.34 16.66 -0.40
CA ALA A 22 8.72 16.18 -0.39
C ALA A 22 9.39 16.41 0.97
N ASN A 23 9.19 17.60 1.57
CA ASN A 23 9.68 17.92 2.90
C ASN A 23 9.07 17.01 3.98
N LEU A 24 7.76 16.77 3.93
CA LEU A 24 7.05 15.83 4.80
C LEU A 24 7.67 14.42 4.74
N LEU A 25 8.03 13.96 3.55
CA LEU A 25 8.62 12.64 3.33
C LEU A 25 10.14 12.58 3.51
N GLN A 26 10.77 13.72 3.80
CA GLN A 26 12.22 13.89 3.91
C GLN A 26 12.95 13.39 2.64
N ILE A 27 12.48 13.83 1.48
CA ILE A 27 13.06 13.52 0.16
C ILE A 27 13.25 14.79 -0.66
N HIS A 28 14.02 14.69 -1.74
CA HIS A 28 14.11 15.77 -2.71
C HIS A 28 12.78 15.97 -3.46
N SER A 29 12.47 17.22 -3.79
CA SER A 29 11.30 17.60 -4.58
C SER A 29 11.19 16.85 -5.91
N ALA A 30 12.33 16.66 -6.59
CA ALA A 30 12.41 15.87 -7.82
C ALA A 30 11.90 14.43 -7.62
N THR A 31 12.22 13.81 -6.48
CA THR A 31 11.76 12.46 -6.13
C THR A 31 10.25 12.42 -5.93
N TYR A 32 9.67 13.40 -5.21
CA TYR A 32 8.21 13.47 -5.05
C TYR A 32 7.50 13.69 -6.39
N SER A 33 8.07 14.52 -7.26
CA SER A 33 7.51 14.75 -8.59
C SER A 33 7.52 13.48 -9.46
N GLN A 34 8.56 12.64 -9.34
CA GLN A 34 8.59 11.32 -9.97
C GLN A 34 7.58 10.35 -9.35
N PHE A 35 7.34 10.44 -8.04
CA PHE A 35 6.33 9.65 -7.35
C PHE A 35 4.92 9.98 -7.82
N GLU A 36 4.54 11.27 -7.87
CA GLU A 36 3.20 11.70 -8.30
C GLU A 36 2.95 11.34 -9.77
N ARG A 37 3.99 11.29 -10.61
CA ARG A 37 3.91 10.86 -12.01
C ARG A 37 4.07 9.36 -12.22
N GLU A 38 4.30 8.59 -11.16
CA GLU A 38 4.58 7.15 -11.20
C GLU A 38 5.80 6.75 -12.08
N TYR A 39 6.72 7.68 -12.33
CA TYR A 39 8.04 7.34 -12.88
C TYR A 39 8.89 6.56 -11.88
N THR A 40 8.60 6.72 -10.58
CA THR A 40 9.15 5.87 -9.53
C THR A 40 8.05 5.53 -8.55
N ILE A 41 8.05 4.28 -8.08
CA ILE A 41 7.04 3.81 -7.16
C ILE A 41 7.34 4.26 -5.73
N ILE A 42 6.35 4.86 -5.07
CA ILE A 42 6.38 5.21 -3.65
C ILE A 42 6.47 3.93 -2.81
N PRO A 43 7.50 3.77 -1.95
CA PRO A 43 7.56 2.67 -0.98
C PRO A 43 6.43 2.75 0.05
N ILE A 44 5.88 1.61 0.49
CA ILE A 44 4.73 1.57 1.41
C ILE A 44 4.91 2.43 2.67
N LYS A 45 6.10 2.50 3.26
CA LYS A 45 6.34 3.34 4.44
C LYS A 45 6.04 4.82 4.16
N LYS A 46 6.47 5.34 3.00
CA LYS A 46 6.18 6.72 2.58
C LYS A 46 4.72 6.90 2.18
N LEU A 47 4.15 5.89 1.51
CA LEU A 47 2.72 5.90 1.18
C LEU A 47 1.84 5.95 2.43
N SER A 48 2.20 5.25 3.49
CA SER A 48 1.50 5.31 4.79
C SER A 48 1.58 6.70 5.41
N ILE A 49 2.74 7.38 5.33
CA ILE A 49 2.88 8.75 5.82
C ILE A 49 1.97 9.70 5.04
N LEU A 50 1.90 9.57 3.71
CA LEU A 50 0.98 10.36 2.88
C LEU A 50 -0.49 10.08 3.25
N ALA A 51 -0.86 8.80 3.39
CA ALA A 51 -2.21 8.40 3.78
C ALA A 51 -2.60 9.03 5.13
N ASP A 52 -1.73 8.92 6.13
CA ASP A 52 -1.96 9.50 7.45
C ASP A 52 -2.04 11.05 7.41
N PHE A 53 -1.22 11.70 6.58
CA PHE A 53 -1.22 13.16 6.39
C PHE A 53 -2.49 13.70 5.71
N PHE A 54 -3.00 12.98 4.72
CA PHE A 54 -4.24 13.33 4.05
C PHE A 54 -5.50 12.85 4.79
N HIS A 55 -5.33 12.13 5.91
CA HIS A 55 -6.42 11.48 6.64
C HIS A 55 -7.24 10.54 5.74
N VAL A 56 -6.54 9.76 4.92
CA VAL A 56 -7.12 8.76 4.02
C VAL A 56 -6.50 7.38 4.25
N SER A 57 -7.15 6.34 3.73
CA SER A 57 -6.70 4.97 3.69
C SER A 57 -5.81 4.73 2.47
N ILE A 58 -4.99 3.69 2.51
CA ILE A 58 -4.21 3.27 1.34
C ILE A 58 -5.17 2.71 0.28
N ASP A 59 -6.27 2.07 0.68
CA ASP A 59 -7.34 1.67 -0.23
C ASP A 59 -7.91 2.84 -1.03
N TYR A 60 -8.12 3.99 -0.40
CA TYR A 60 -8.58 5.21 -1.07
C TYR A 60 -7.53 5.77 -2.03
N LEU A 61 -6.25 5.76 -1.63
CA LEU A 61 -5.15 6.18 -2.52
C LEU A 61 -5.02 5.29 -3.75
N PHE A 62 -5.28 3.99 -3.61
CA PHE A 62 -5.32 3.04 -4.72
C PHE A 62 -6.62 3.09 -5.55
N ASP A 63 -7.56 3.98 -5.18
CA ASP A 63 -8.87 4.09 -5.80
C ASP A 63 -9.70 2.79 -5.76
N PHE A 64 -9.51 1.98 -4.71
CA PHE A 64 -10.32 0.77 -4.49
C PHE A 64 -11.56 1.01 -3.62
N THR A 65 -11.67 2.19 -3.00
CA THR A 65 -12.82 2.55 -2.17
C THR A 65 -13.06 4.05 -2.18
N SER A 66 -14.32 4.47 -1.99
CA SER A 66 -14.70 5.85 -1.70
C SER A 66 -14.54 6.21 -0.21
N ILE A 67 -14.33 5.22 0.65
CA ILE A 67 -14.16 5.41 2.09
C ILE A 67 -12.79 6.06 2.33
N LYS A 68 -12.80 7.36 2.65
CA LYS A 68 -11.57 8.09 2.99
C LYS A 68 -10.84 7.38 4.13
N GLN A 69 -11.49 7.05 5.25
CA GLN A 69 -10.80 6.43 6.39
C GLN A 69 -11.66 5.37 7.10
N TYR A 70 -11.02 4.34 7.66
CA TYR A 70 -11.68 3.32 8.46
C TYR A 70 -11.61 3.64 9.96
N THR A 71 -12.63 3.21 10.70
CA THR A 71 -12.61 3.23 12.17
C THR A 71 -11.44 2.40 12.71
N ASN A 72 -10.75 2.90 13.73
CA ASN A 72 -9.62 2.22 14.40
C ASN A 72 -8.41 1.93 13.50
N THR A 73 -8.13 2.82 12.53
CA THR A 73 -6.94 2.69 11.68
C THR A 73 -5.67 2.94 12.50
N LYS A 74 -4.75 1.99 12.50
CA LYS A 74 -3.41 2.11 13.06
C LYS A 74 -2.52 2.90 12.09
N LYS A 75 -1.75 3.84 12.62
CA LYS A 75 -0.84 4.67 11.83
C LYS A 75 0.30 3.84 11.24
N GLU A 76 0.92 3.00 12.06
CA GLU A 76 2.08 2.22 11.66
C GLU A 76 1.72 0.89 11.00
N VAL A 77 2.57 0.47 10.06
CA VAL A 77 2.49 -0.84 9.41
C VAL A 77 3.23 -1.87 10.26
N ASP A 78 2.51 -2.90 10.70
CA ASP A 78 3.09 -4.04 11.41
C ASP A 78 3.53 -5.12 10.41
N LEU A 79 4.84 -5.28 10.25
CA LEU A 79 5.46 -6.26 9.36
C LEU A 79 5.09 -7.71 9.70
N LYS A 80 4.94 -8.03 10.98
CA LYS A 80 4.63 -9.39 11.44
C LYS A 80 3.17 -9.72 11.17
N ILE A 81 2.26 -8.79 11.46
CA ILE A 81 0.84 -8.94 11.14
C ILE A 81 0.67 -9.00 9.62
N SER A 82 1.32 -8.11 8.87
CA SER A 82 1.24 -8.09 7.40
C SER A 82 1.70 -9.41 6.79
N GLY A 83 2.85 -9.93 7.22
CA GLY A 83 3.36 -11.23 6.76
C GLY A 83 2.44 -12.39 7.11
N LYS A 84 1.88 -12.40 8.34
CA LYS A 84 0.89 -13.40 8.75
C LYS A 84 -0.38 -13.33 7.89
N ARG A 85 -0.89 -12.13 7.60
CA ARG A 85 -2.07 -11.92 6.76
C ARG A 85 -1.83 -12.33 5.32
N LEU A 86 -0.68 -12.02 4.75
CA LEU A 86 -0.29 -12.50 3.41
C LEU A 86 -0.27 -14.03 3.34
N LYS A 87 0.31 -14.69 4.36
CA LYS A 87 0.35 -16.15 4.45
C LYS A 87 -1.05 -16.76 4.59
N THR A 88 -1.90 -16.17 5.41
CA THR A 88 -3.30 -16.60 5.57
C THR A 88 -4.06 -16.45 4.25
N PHE A 89 -3.98 -15.28 3.62
CA PHE A 89 -4.55 -15.01 2.30
C PHE A 89 -4.12 -16.08 1.28
N ARG A 90 -2.82 -16.41 1.24
CA ARG A 90 -2.27 -17.39 0.31
C ARG A 90 -2.89 -18.79 0.53
N LYS A 91 -3.03 -19.20 1.79
CA LYS A 91 -3.61 -20.50 2.16
C LYS A 91 -5.10 -20.57 1.86
N GLU A 92 -5.86 -19.52 2.14
CA GLU A 92 -7.30 -19.44 1.85
C GLU A 92 -7.57 -19.56 0.35
N ASN A 93 -6.71 -18.94 -0.48
CA ASN A 93 -6.79 -19.04 -1.94
C ASN A 93 -6.15 -20.31 -2.50
N ARG A 94 -5.66 -21.22 -1.64
CA ARG A 94 -5.03 -22.50 -2.02
C ARG A 94 -3.86 -22.37 -3.01
N ILE A 95 -3.13 -21.26 -2.97
CA ILE A 95 -1.96 -21.03 -3.84
C ILE A 95 -0.65 -21.32 -3.09
N THR A 96 0.38 -21.76 -3.81
CA THR A 96 1.72 -21.97 -3.24
C THR A 96 2.52 -20.66 -3.19
N GLN A 97 3.59 -20.60 -2.39
CA GLN A 97 4.48 -19.43 -2.39
C GLN A 97 5.09 -19.20 -3.78
N LYS A 98 5.41 -20.28 -4.51
CA LYS A 98 5.90 -20.23 -5.89
C LYS A 98 4.85 -19.67 -6.85
N ALA A 99 3.59 -20.10 -6.74
CA ALA A 99 2.50 -19.60 -7.56
C ALA A 99 2.23 -18.10 -7.32
N LEU A 100 2.25 -17.67 -6.05
CA LEU A 100 2.12 -16.24 -5.71
C LEU A 100 3.32 -15.44 -6.26
N ALA A 101 4.54 -15.98 -6.15
CA ALA A 101 5.73 -15.34 -6.70
C ALA A 101 5.65 -15.17 -8.23
N GLN A 102 5.18 -16.20 -8.94
CA GLN A 102 4.95 -16.16 -10.38
C GLN A 102 3.91 -15.10 -10.76
N PHE A 103 2.79 -15.04 -10.03
CA PHE A 103 1.76 -14.03 -10.25
C PHE A 103 2.28 -12.59 -10.07
N LEU A 104 3.17 -12.37 -9.10
CA LEU A 104 3.75 -11.06 -8.79
C LEU A 104 5.03 -10.75 -9.59
N ASN A 105 5.43 -11.66 -10.48
CA ASN A 105 6.70 -11.57 -11.21
C ASN A 105 7.91 -11.34 -10.27
N THR A 106 8.03 -12.16 -9.24
CA THR A 106 9.07 -12.09 -8.22
C THR A 106 9.58 -13.48 -7.83
N THR A 107 10.51 -13.56 -6.89
CA THR A 107 11.07 -14.85 -6.42
C THR A 107 10.27 -15.44 -5.26
N GLN A 108 10.29 -16.76 -5.11
CA GLN A 108 9.70 -17.43 -3.95
C GLN A 108 10.32 -16.91 -2.64
N SER A 109 11.63 -16.64 -2.63
CA SER A 109 12.36 -16.10 -1.47
C SER A 109 11.80 -14.76 -0.99
N ASN A 110 11.37 -13.89 -1.93
CA ASN A 110 10.70 -12.64 -1.58
C ASN A 110 9.37 -12.91 -0.86
N ILE A 111 8.56 -13.85 -1.37
CA ILE A 111 7.29 -14.23 -0.71
C ILE A 111 7.54 -14.79 0.69
N VAL A 112 8.55 -15.66 0.85
CA VAL A 112 8.94 -16.19 2.16
C VAL A 112 9.32 -15.07 3.12
N GLY A 113 10.13 -14.10 2.67
CA GLY A 113 10.54 -12.99 3.51
C GLY A 113 9.38 -12.05 3.87
N TYR A 114 8.44 -11.79 2.96
CA TYR A 114 7.20 -11.08 3.26
C TYR A 114 6.38 -11.84 4.31
N GLU A 115 6.13 -13.14 4.13
CA GLU A 115 5.34 -13.96 5.08
C GLU A 115 5.99 -14.09 6.47
N GLN A 116 7.31 -13.99 6.56
CA GLN A 116 8.06 -13.98 7.83
C GLN A 116 8.12 -12.59 8.50
N GLY A 117 7.63 -11.56 7.81
CA GLY A 117 7.74 -10.16 8.23
C GLY A 117 9.19 -9.66 8.29
N LYS A 118 10.08 -10.20 7.43
CA LYS A 118 11.47 -9.73 7.32
C LYS A 118 11.55 -8.38 6.59
N PHE A 119 10.66 -8.18 5.62
CA PHE A 119 10.58 -6.94 4.85
C PHE A 119 9.13 -6.71 4.40
N ILE A 120 8.81 -5.45 4.10
CA ILE A 120 7.46 -5.01 3.72
C ILE A 120 7.15 -5.41 2.28
N ILE A 121 5.89 -5.72 1.99
CA ILE A 121 5.42 -5.98 0.62
C ILE A 121 5.67 -4.73 -0.23
N ALA A 122 6.25 -4.90 -1.42
CA ALA A 122 6.44 -3.79 -2.34
C ALA A 122 5.08 -3.27 -2.84
N THR A 123 4.98 -1.95 -3.01
CA THR A 123 3.74 -1.28 -3.41
C THR A 123 3.09 -1.84 -4.68
N PRO A 124 3.83 -2.17 -5.76
CA PRO A 124 3.21 -2.75 -6.95
C PRO A 124 2.59 -4.12 -6.66
N TYR A 125 3.27 -4.93 -5.84
CA TYR A 125 2.79 -6.26 -5.48
C TYR A 125 1.57 -6.19 -4.58
N LEU A 126 1.56 -5.26 -3.62
CA LEU A 126 0.39 -5.02 -2.79
C LEU A 126 -0.80 -4.61 -3.65
N TYR A 127 -0.62 -3.64 -4.54
CA TYR A 127 -1.66 -3.19 -5.47
C TYR A 127 -2.20 -4.35 -6.33
N MET A 128 -1.32 -5.18 -6.92
CA MET A 128 -1.73 -6.33 -7.73
C MET A 128 -2.54 -7.36 -6.94
N ILE A 129 -2.18 -7.64 -5.68
CA ILE A 129 -2.96 -8.54 -4.82
C ILE A 129 -4.33 -7.92 -4.52
N CYS A 130 -4.36 -6.66 -4.11
CA CYS A 130 -5.59 -5.96 -3.75
C CYS A 130 -6.55 -5.88 -4.94
N GLN A 131 -6.05 -5.48 -6.11
CA GLN A 131 -6.83 -5.38 -7.34
C GLN A 131 -7.41 -6.72 -7.78
N LYS A 132 -6.63 -7.81 -7.72
CA LYS A 132 -7.08 -9.12 -8.21
C LYS A 132 -8.08 -9.79 -7.27
N TYR A 133 -7.91 -9.65 -5.97
CA TYR A 133 -8.67 -10.40 -4.96
C TYR A 133 -9.64 -9.54 -4.16
N ASN A 134 -9.78 -8.26 -4.52
CA ASN A 134 -10.60 -7.27 -3.85
C ASN A 134 -10.37 -7.23 -2.33
N ILE A 135 -9.11 -7.38 -1.92
CA ILE A 135 -8.68 -7.37 -0.53
C ILE A 135 -8.14 -5.99 -0.17
N SER A 136 -8.45 -5.51 1.02
CA SER A 136 -7.97 -4.21 1.51
C SER A 136 -6.45 -4.23 1.72
N ALA A 137 -5.78 -3.22 1.17
CA ALA A 137 -4.38 -2.90 1.40
C ALA A 137 -4.13 -2.57 2.87
N ASP A 138 -5.00 -1.76 3.50
CA ASP A 138 -4.92 -1.44 4.92
C ASP A 138 -5.06 -2.71 5.78
N TYR A 139 -5.93 -3.65 5.41
CA TYR A 139 -6.00 -4.95 6.06
C TYR A 139 -4.70 -5.74 5.84
N LEU A 140 -4.21 -5.88 4.61
CA LEU A 140 -2.98 -6.64 4.35
C LEU A 140 -1.75 -6.05 5.05
N LEU A 141 -1.72 -4.74 5.27
CA LEU A 141 -0.63 -4.05 5.97
C LEU A 141 -0.78 -4.02 7.50
N GLY A 142 -1.85 -4.58 8.06
CA GLY A 142 -2.03 -4.55 9.52
C GLY A 142 -2.62 -3.24 10.07
N LYS A 143 -3.01 -2.29 9.20
CA LYS A 143 -3.54 -0.98 9.62
C LYS A 143 -4.96 -1.07 10.16
N ILE A 144 -5.77 -2.01 9.68
CA ILE A 144 -7.14 -2.26 10.17
C ILE A 144 -7.33 -3.73 10.52
N ASP A 145 -8.16 -4.03 11.51
CA ASP A 145 -8.45 -5.43 11.89
C ASP A 145 -9.74 -5.97 11.26
N ASN A 146 -10.65 -5.07 10.90
CA ASN A 146 -11.92 -5.37 10.24
C ASN A 146 -11.88 -4.87 8.77
N SER A 147 -12.84 -5.29 7.93
CA SER A 147 -12.92 -4.92 6.50
C SER A 147 -11.83 -5.54 5.61
N LYS A 148 -11.68 -6.87 5.69
CA LYS A 148 -10.72 -7.62 4.86
C LYS A 148 -10.98 -7.45 3.36
N TYR A 149 -12.23 -7.56 2.92
CA TYR A 149 -12.60 -7.43 1.51
C TYR A 149 -13.32 -6.11 1.28
N LEU A 150 -12.98 -5.43 0.19
CA LEU A 150 -13.68 -4.24 -0.27
C LEU A 150 -14.95 -4.71 -1.00
N LYS A 151 -16.07 -4.05 -0.77
CA LYS A 151 -17.36 -4.38 -1.41
C LYS A 151 -17.63 -3.43 -2.55
#